data_AF-U5DQ77-F1
#
_entry.id   AF-U5DQ77-F1
#
_cell.length_a   1.000
_cell.length_b   1.000
_cell.length_c   1.000
_cell.angle_alpha   90.00
_cell.angle_beta   90.00
_cell.angle_gamma   90.00
#
_symmetry.space_group_name_H-M   'P 1'
#
loop_
_entity.id
_entity.type
_entity.pdbx_description
1 polymer ?
#
loop_
_entity_poly.entity_id
_entity_poly.type
_entity_poly.pdbx_seq_one_letter_code
_entity_poly.pdbx_strand_id
1 'polypeptide(L)'
;MSDRHSSFQDAFRLGKQYFERGRYRESIEAFKAASQLVDPFTRRYGDSQLWLVTAYQASGSTAEAIALCQQLLNHPHSEIRSQSRNLLAILQAPQLKRPQAWMTQIPDLGTLSESGPEDRRTWHGSGSGREKSVVPEPEIDSSQVRTQDSPFVWIALAGLLLVTAGIVWLG
;
A
#
# COMPACT_ATOMS: atom_id res chain seq x y z
N MET A 1 -31.01 -19.62 -7.97
CA MET A 1 -30.09 -18.44 -8.02
C MET A 1 -29.35 -18.21 -6.69
N SER A 2 -29.93 -18.53 -5.52
CA SER A 2 -29.22 -18.43 -4.23
C SER A 2 -27.93 -19.26 -4.14
N ASP A 3 -27.92 -20.48 -4.67
CA ASP A 3 -26.82 -21.42 -4.44
C ASP A 3 -25.49 -20.99 -5.08
N ARG A 4 -25.54 -20.36 -6.27
CA ARG A 4 -24.33 -19.81 -6.91
C ARG A 4 -23.77 -18.61 -6.15
N HIS A 5 -24.66 -17.81 -5.56
CA HIS A 5 -24.24 -16.64 -4.81
C HIS A 5 -23.51 -17.02 -3.52
N SER A 6 -24.05 -17.96 -2.74
CA SER A 6 -23.38 -18.50 -1.56
C SER A 6 -22.06 -19.18 -1.93
N SER A 7 -22.06 -20.00 -2.98
CA SER A 7 -20.84 -20.68 -3.47
C SER A 7 -19.73 -19.68 -3.84
N PHE A 8 -20.06 -18.56 -4.48
CA PHE A 8 -19.08 -17.50 -4.76
C PHE A 8 -18.49 -16.94 -3.47
N GLN A 9 -19.35 -16.58 -2.50
CA GLN A 9 -18.91 -15.99 -1.25
C GLN A 9 -17.98 -16.92 -0.47
N ASP A 10 -18.28 -18.22 -0.47
CA ASP A 10 -17.47 -19.22 0.23
C ASP A 10 -16.11 -19.41 -0.44
N ALA A 11 -16.06 -19.54 -1.77
CA ALA A 11 -14.81 -19.62 -2.52
C ALA A 11 -13.97 -18.34 -2.36
N PHE A 12 -14.60 -17.17 -2.42
CA PHE A 12 -13.94 -15.89 -2.24
C PHE A 12 -13.41 -15.71 -0.81
N ARG A 13 -14.17 -16.11 0.21
CA ARG A 13 -13.74 -16.09 1.62
C ARG A 13 -12.56 -17.04 1.84
N LEU A 14 -12.63 -18.24 1.26
CA LEU A 14 -11.56 -19.22 1.33
C LEU A 14 -10.26 -18.71 0.68
N GLY A 15 -10.37 -18.06 -0.49
CA GLY A 15 -9.23 -17.44 -1.17
C GLY A 15 -8.53 -16.40 -0.30
N LYS A 16 -9.30 -15.54 0.38
CA LYS A 16 -8.76 -14.56 1.34
C LYS A 16 -8.09 -15.23 2.55
N GLN A 17 -8.71 -16.26 3.12
CA GLN A 17 -8.10 -17.00 4.25
C GLN A 17 -6.78 -17.67 3.86
N TYR A 18 -6.67 -18.21 2.65
CA TYR A 18 -5.40 -18.75 2.17
C TYR A 18 -4.36 -17.63 1.95
N PHE A 19 -4.78 -16.50 1.39
CA PHE A 19 -3.92 -15.33 1.20
C PHE A 19 -3.34 -14.84 2.53
N GLU A 20 -4.19 -14.64 3.54
CA GLU A 20 -3.81 -14.18 4.88
C GLU A 20 -2.84 -15.14 5.59
N ARG A 21 -2.86 -16.42 5.23
CA ARG A 21 -1.95 -17.46 5.76
C ARG A 21 -0.67 -17.63 4.93
N GLY A 22 -0.44 -16.80 3.91
CA GLY A 22 0.69 -16.92 3.00
C GLY A 22 0.60 -18.10 2.02
N ARG A 23 -0.54 -18.78 1.95
CA ARG A 23 -0.79 -19.92 1.05
C ARG A 23 -1.24 -19.41 -0.32
N TYR A 24 -0.36 -18.71 -1.02
CA TYR A 24 -0.73 -17.95 -2.22
C TYR A 24 -1.18 -18.83 -3.39
N ARG A 25 -0.62 -20.04 -3.54
CA ARG A 25 -1.02 -20.96 -4.61
C ARG A 25 -2.47 -21.42 -4.44
N GLU A 26 -2.87 -21.79 -3.23
CA GLU A 26 -4.24 -22.18 -2.93
C GLU A 26 -5.20 -20.99 -2.98
N SER A 27 -4.72 -19.81 -2.61
CA SER A 27 -5.46 -18.55 -2.76
C SER A 27 -5.81 -18.27 -4.22
N ILE A 28 -4.83 -18.40 -5.14
CA ILE A 28 -5.01 -18.25 -6.59
C ILE A 28 -6.11 -19.19 -7.10
N GLU A 29 -6.03 -20.47 -6.74
CA GLU A 29 -7.01 -21.46 -7.20
C GLU A 29 -8.42 -21.18 -6.66
N ALA A 30 -8.54 -20.74 -5.41
CA ALA A 30 -9.82 -20.35 -4.82
C ALA A 30 -10.42 -19.11 -5.49
N PHE A 31 -9.61 -18.08 -5.81
CA PHE A 31 -10.10 -16.90 -6.52
C PHE A 31 -10.47 -17.19 -7.99
N LYS A 32 -9.74 -18.09 -8.67
CA LYS A 32 -10.15 -18.59 -10.00
C LYS A 32 -11.50 -19.31 -9.93
N ALA A 33 -11.67 -20.21 -8.95
CA ALA A 33 -12.92 -20.93 -8.74
C ALA A 33 -14.08 -19.95 -8.45
N ALA A 34 -13.86 -18.96 -7.58
CA ALA A 34 -14.85 -17.91 -7.34
C ALA A 34 -15.23 -17.17 -8.63
N SER A 35 -14.24 -16.80 -9.44
CA SER A 35 -14.46 -16.07 -10.69
C SER A 35 -15.30 -16.84 -11.72
N GLN A 36 -15.25 -18.17 -11.72
CA GLN A 36 -16.09 -19.02 -12.58
C GLN A 36 -17.56 -19.08 -12.16
N LEU A 37 -17.89 -18.66 -10.92
CA LEU A 37 -19.24 -18.72 -10.37
C LEU A 37 -20.06 -17.43 -10.62
N VAL A 38 -19.42 -16.40 -11.18
CA VAL A 38 -20.03 -15.07 -11.40
C VAL A 38 -19.79 -14.59 -12.82
N ASP A 39 -20.67 -13.71 -13.28
CA ASP A 39 -20.56 -13.12 -14.61
C ASP A 39 -19.38 -12.12 -14.68
N PRO A 40 -18.55 -12.15 -15.76
CA PRO A 40 -17.36 -11.31 -15.92
C PRO A 40 -17.60 -9.80 -15.89
N PHE A 41 -18.83 -9.34 -16.09
CA PHE A 41 -19.18 -7.92 -16.11
C PHE A 41 -19.64 -7.40 -14.74
N THR A 42 -19.68 -8.26 -13.72
CA THR A 42 -20.14 -7.89 -12.38
C THR A 42 -19.03 -7.32 -11.52
N ARG A 43 -19.39 -6.42 -10.58
CA ARG A 43 -18.44 -5.90 -9.58
C ARG A 43 -17.74 -7.00 -8.80
N ARG A 44 -18.47 -8.05 -8.40
CA ARG A 44 -17.93 -9.18 -7.63
C ARG A 44 -16.85 -9.96 -8.38
N TYR A 45 -17.01 -10.13 -9.69
CA TYR A 45 -15.95 -10.69 -10.53
C TYR A 45 -14.72 -9.78 -10.53
N GLY A 46 -14.91 -8.47 -10.73
CA GLY A 46 -13.82 -7.50 -10.64
C GLY A 46 -13.07 -7.56 -9.30
N ASP A 47 -13.80 -7.64 -8.19
CA ASP A 47 -13.22 -7.77 -6.85
C ASP A 47 -12.39 -9.06 -6.72
N SER A 48 -12.88 -10.21 -7.21
CA SER A 48 -12.12 -11.46 -7.19
C SER A 48 -10.88 -11.43 -8.07
N GLN A 49 -10.94 -10.77 -9.22
CA GLN A 49 -9.79 -10.59 -10.10
C GLN A 49 -8.72 -9.68 -9.48
N LEU A 50 -9.11 -8.61 -8.79
CA LEU A 50 -8.16 -7.74 -8.09
C LEU A 50 -7.44 -8.49 -6.95
N TRP A 51 -8.17 -9.30 -6.18
CA TRP A 51 -7.55 -10.19 -5.20
C TRP A 51 -6.61 -11.23 -5.85
N LEU A 52 -6.99 -11.75 -7.02
CA LEU A 52 -6.16 -12.67 -7.79
C LEU A 52 -4.87 -12.00 -8.29
N VAL A 53 -4.90 -10.73 -8.72
CA VAL A 53 -3.69 -9.95 -9.03
C VAL A 53 -2.76 -9.90 -7.82
N THR A 54 -3.28 -9.56 -6.65
CA THR A 54 -2.47 -9.48 -5.43
C THR A 54 -1.89 -10.85 -5.05
N ALA A 55 -2.65 -11.93 -5.22
CA ALA A 55 -2.18 -13.29 -4.98
C ALA A 55 -1.06 -13.70 -5.96
N TYR A 56 -1.17 -13.35 -7.24
CA TYR A 56 -0.10 -13.57 -8.22
C TYR A 56 1.16 -12.79 -7.89
N GLN A 57 1.04 -11.52 -7.50
CA GLN A 57 2.19 -10.73 -7.07
C GLN A 57 2.86 -11.38 -5.85
N ALA A 58 2.08 -11.80 -4.85
CA ALA A 58 2.61 -12.41 -3.63
C ALA A 58 3.27 -13.78 -3.87
N SER A 59 2.85 -14.53 -4.90
CA SER A 59 3.50 -15.78 -5.31
C SER A 59 4.73 -15.59 -6.20
N GLY A 60 5.09 -14.35 -6.56
CA GLY A 60 6.19 -14.04 -7.50
C GLY A 60 5.80 -14.12 -8.98
N SER A 61 4.53 -14.36 -9.28
CA SER A 61 3.95 -14.43 -10.64
C SER A 61 3.61 -13.02 -11.16
N THR A 62 4.62 -12.15 -11.21
CA THR A 62 4.44 -10.72 -11.54
C THR A 62 3.93 -10.51 -12.96
N ALA A 63 4.32 -11.37 -13.92
CA ALA A 63 3.90 -11.25 -15.31
C ALA A 63 2.39 -11.49 -15.45
N GLU A 64 1.86 -12.50 -14.77
CA GLU A 64 0.44 -12.83 -14.72
C GLU A 64 -0.36 -11.73 -14.02
N ALA A 65 0.17 -11.18 -12.92
CA ALA A 65 -0.43 -10.04 -12.23
C ALA A 65 -0.57 -8.82 -13.16
N ILE A 66 0.49 -8.48 -13.91
CA ILE A 66 0.48 -7.37 -14.88
C ILE A 66 -0.52 -7.62 -16.00
N ALA A 67 -0.50 -8.83 -16.60
CA ALA A 67 -1.42 -9.19 -17.68
C ALA A 67 -2.88 -9.09 -17.23
N LEU A 68 -3.17 -9.56 -16.02
CA LEU A 68 -4.52 -9.48 -15.47
C LEU A 68 -4.95 -8.03 -15.18
N CYS A 69 -4.06 -7.19 -14.63
CA CYS A 69 -4.33 -5.76 -14.49
C CYS A 69 -4.69 -5.12 -15.85
N GLN A 70 -3.91 -5.39 -16.89
CA GLN A 70 -4.17 -4.86 -18.24
C GLN A 70 -5.56 -5.24 -18.75
N GLN A 71 -6.01 -6.48 -18.51
CA GLN A 71 -7.36 -6.91 -18.86
C GLN A 71 -8.44 -6.12 -18.09
N LEU A 72 -8.23 -5.91 -16.79
CA LEU A 72 -9.17 -5.19 -15.91
C LEU A 72 -9.30 -3.70 -16.23
N LEU A 73 -8.39 -3.12 -17.04
CA LEU A 73 -8.54 -1.74 -17.52
C LEU A 73 -9.79 -1.54 -18.41
N ASN A 74 -10.33 -2.62 -18.99
CA ASN A 74 -11.55 -2.58 -19.82
C ASN A 74 -12.81 -3.03 -19.07
N HIS A 75 -12.73 -3.28 -17.76
CA HIS A 75 -13.86 -3.75 -16.97
C HIS A 75 -15.00 -2.71 -16.92
N PRO A 76 -16.29 -3.09 -16.96
CA PRO A 76 -17.42 -2.14 -17.01
C PRO A 76 -17.49 -1.20 -15.78
N HIS A 77 -17.10 -1.70 -14.61
CA HIS A 77 -17.08 -0.90 -13.37
C HIS A 77 -15.83 -0.01 -13.28
N SER A 78 -16.04 1.31 -13.11
CA SER A 78 -14.98 2.32 -13.05
C SER A 78 -14.03 2.15 -11.87
N GLU A 79 -14.54 1.74 -10.71
CA GLU A 79 -13.73 1.46 -9.52
C GLU A 79 -12.67 0.39 -9.80
N ILE A 80 -13.07 -0.70 -10.48
CA ILE A 80 -12.17 -1.81 -10.84
C ILE A 80 -11.09 -1.33 -11.80
N ARG A 81 -11.45 -0.52 -12.81
CA ARG A 81 -10.47 0.09 -13.72
C ARG A 81 -9.48 0.99 -12.97
N SER A 82 -9.96 1.77 -12.02
CA SER A 82 -9.13 2.67 -11.21
C SER A 82 -8.14 1.88 -10.35
N GLN A 83 -8.64 0.88 -9.61
CA GLN A 83 -7.82 0.01 -8.78
C GLN A 83 -6.79 -0.76 -9.61
N SER A 84 -7.19 -1.31 -10.75
CA SER A 84 -6.27 -1.99 -11.68
C SER A 84 -5.16 -1.07 -12.19
N ARG A 85 -5.51 0.17 -12.59
CA ARG A 85 -4.51 1.15 -13.05
C ARG A 85 -3.48 1.47 -11.96
N ASN A 86 -3.92 1.61 -10.72
CA ASN A 86 -3.03 1.85 -9.58
C ASN A 86 -2.10 0.65 -9.34
N LEU A 87 -2.65 -0.58 -9.33
CA LEU A 87 -1.86 -1.80 -9.18
C LEU A 87 -0.85 -1.95 -10.31
N LEU A 88 -1.26 -1.71 -11.55
CA LEU A 88 -0.38 -1.77 -12.72
C LEU A 88 0.80 -0.79 -12.59
N ALA A 89 0.54 0.44 -12.15
CA ALA A 89 1.59 1.43 -11.92
C ALA A 89 2.60 0.98 -10.86
N ILE A 90 2.13 0.35 -9.78
CA ILE A 90 3.00 -0.22 -8.73
C ILE A 90 3.84 -1.37 -9.29
N LEU A 91 3.22 -2.30 -10.00
CA LEU A 91 3.88 -3.49 -10.53
C LEU A 91 4.93 -3.17 -11.61
N GLN A 92 4.74 -2.10 -12.36
CA GLN A 92 5.65 -1.66 -13.42
C GLN A 92 6.66 -0.60 -12.97
N ALA A 93 6.62 -0.17 -11.71
CA ALA A 93 7.52 0.85 -11.20
C ALA A 93 8.99 0.40 -11.35
N PRO A 94 9.87 1.24 -11.91
CA PRO A 94 11.28 0.91 -12.03
C PRO A 94 11.94 0.84 -10.66
N GLN A 95 12.94 -0.02 -10.53
CA GLN A 95 13.75 -0.09 -9.32
C GLN A 95 14.48 1.25 -9.11
N LEU A 96 14.43 1.75 -7.88
CA LEU A 96 15.13 2.97 -7.50
C LEU A 96 16.65 2.72 -7.60
N LYS A 97 17.35 3.61 -8.31
CA LYS A 97 18.81 3.63 -8.29
C LYS A 97 19.25 3.93 -6.85
N ARG A 98 20.19 3.15 -6.33
CA ARG A 98 20.79 3.34 -5.01
C ARG A 98 22.27 3.71 -5.16
N PRO A 99 22.61 4.99 -5.38
CA PRO A 99 23.98 5.47 -5.44
C PRO A 99 24.72 5.19 -4.12
N GLN A 100 25.99 4.81 -4.21
CA GLN A 100 26.85 4.60 -3.05
C GLN A 100 27.00 5.86 -2.19
N ALA A 101 26.93 7.04 -2.81
CA ALA A 101 27.01 8.33 -2.09
C ALA A 101 25.87 8.53 -1.08
N TRP A 102 24.72 7.86 -1.24
CA TRP A 102 23.58 7.93 -0.31
C TRP A 102 23.61 6.81 0.73
N MET A 103 24.49 5.83 0.57
CA MET A 103 24.58 4.67 1.45
C MET A 103 25.68 4.89 2.48
N THR A 104 25.31 5.05 3.74
CA THR A 104 26.26 4.93 4.84
C THR A 104 26.63 3.46 5.00
N GLN A 105 27.91 3.14 4.86
CA GLN A 105 28.42 1.79 5.12
C GLN A 105 28.35 1.54 6.63
N ILE A 106 27.64 0.47 7.03
CA ILE A 106 27.65 0.02 8.41
C ILE A 106 28.99 -0.69 8.63
N PRO A 107 29.86 -0.20 9.53
CA PRO A 107 31.12 -0.87 9.82
C PRO A 107 30.87 -2.26 10.43
N ASP A 108 31.80 -3.18 10.20
CA ASP A 108 31.71 -4.54 10.74
C ASP A 108 31.80 -4.50 12.28
N LEU A 109 30.68 -4.80 12.93
CA LEU A 109 30.51 -4.74 14.38
C LEU A 109 31.06 -6.00 15.08
N GLY A 110 31.46 -7.04 14.35
CA GLY A 110 31.99 -8.28 14.93
C GLY A 110 33.32 -8.12 15.66
N THR A 111 34.00 -6.98 15.48
CA THR A 111 35.28 -6.64 16.13
C THR A 111 35.12 -5.80 17.40
N LEU A 112 33.89 -5.42 17.76
CA LEU A 112 33.59 -4.75 19.02
C LEU A 112 33.61 -5.79 20.16
N SER A 113 34.81 -6.24 20.51
CA SER A 113 35.06 -7.03 21.72
C SER A 113 34.70 -6.19 22.95
N GLU A 114 34.19 -6.84 24.01
CA GLU A 114 33.67 -6.22 25.24
C GLU A 114 34.41 -4.94 25.64
N SER A 115 33.71 -3.81 25.58
CA SER A 115 34.21 -2.51 25.99
C SER A 115 34.81 -2.59 27.40
N GLY A 116 36.13 -2.52 27.49
CA GLY A 116 36.84 -2.39 28.76
C GLY A 116 36.40 -1.12 29.50
N PRO A 117 36.59 -1.03 30.82
CA PRO A 117 36.09 0.07 31.66
C PRO A 117 36.57 1.47 31.23
N GLU A 118 37.57 1.58 30.35
CA GLU A 118 38.06 2.85 29.76
C GLU A 118 37.14 3.43 28.67
N ASP A 119 36.24 2.64 28.08
CA ASP A 119 35.26 3.11 27.11
C ASP A 119 34.01 3.74 27.77
N ARG A 120 33.94 3.73 29.12
CA ARG A 120 33.04 4.62 29.88
C ARG A 120 33.58 6.05 29.86
N ARG A 121 33.80 6.64 28.68
CA ARG A 121 33.99 8.09 28.59
C ARG A 121 32.67 8.76 28.94
N THR A 122 32.58 9.22 30.18
CA THR A 122 31.60 10.22 30.60
C THR A 122 31.72 11.39 29.63
N TRP A 123 30.62 11.71 28.95
CA TRP A 123 30.53 12.83 28.02
C TRP A 123 30.80 14.14 28.76
N HIS A 124 32.07 14.54 28.82
CA HIS A 124 32.47 15.89 29.16
C HIS A 124 32.44 16.69 27.87
N GLY A 125 31.41 17.55 27.75
CA GLY A 125 31.30 18.51 26.66
C GLY A 125 32.56 19.36 26.60
N SER A 126 33.39 19.10 25.59
CA SER A 126 34.42 20.03 25.16
C SER A 126 34.11 20.37 23.71
N GLY A 127 33.62 21.58 23.51
CA GLY A 127 33.40 22.13 22.19
C GLY A 127 34.70 22.16 21.40
N SER A 128 34.62 21.67 20.17
CA SER A 128 35.53 22.05 19.10
C SER A 128 34.71 22.04 17.82
N GLY A 129 34.66 23.21 17.17
CA GLY A 129 33.77 23.51 16.06
C GLY A 129 33.86 22.44 14.97
N ARG A 130 32.80 21.65 14.84
CA ARG A 130 32.54 20.90 13.63
C ARG A 130 31.70 21.81 12.76
N GLU A 131 32.36 22.49 11.85
CA GLU A 131 31.71 23.14 10.73
C GLU A 131 30.70 22.14 10.17
N LYS A 132 29.41 22.46 10.32
CA LYS A 132 28.34 21.67 9.71
C LYS A 132 28.61 21.77 8.22
N SER A 133 29.25 20.75 7.65
CA SER A 133 29.11 20.49 6.23
C SER A 133 27.62 20.21 6.03
N VAL A 134 26.91 21.27 5.69
CA VAL A 134 25.54 21.20 5.21
C VAL A 134 25.64 20.42 3.92
N VAL A 135 25.44 19.11 4.02
CA VAL A 135 25.08 18.30 2.86
C VAL A 135 23.91 19.04 2.22
N PRO A 136 24.01 19.51 0.97
CA PRO A 136 22.88 20.15 0.30
C PRO A 136 21.74 19.14 0.33
N GLU A 137 20.72 19.43 1.13
CA GLU A 137 19.49 18.67 1.14
C GLU A 137 18.97 18.69 -0.30
N PRO A 138 18.67 17.54 -0.93
CA PRO A 138 18.09 17.57 -2.26
C PRO A 138 16.86 18.47 -2.17
N GLU A 139 16.78 19.50 -3.01
CA GLU A 139 15.64 20.40 -3.06
C GLU A 139 14.42 19.57 -3.52
N ILE A 140 13.72 18.97 -2.55
CA ILE A 140 12.44 18.34 -2.79
C ILE A 140 11.48 19.49 -3.03
N ASP A 141 11.20 19.75 -4.31
CA ASP A 141 10.22 20.72 -4.74
C ASP A 141 8.86 20.36 -4.14
N SER A 142 8.54 21.05 -3.05
CA SER A 142 7.35 20.83 -2.23
C SER A 142 6.06 21.07 -3.02
N SER A 143 6.15 21.73 -4.19
CA SER A 143 5.02 21.92 -5.10
C SER A 143 4.59 20.64 -5.85
N GLN A 144 5.46 19.63 -5.90
CA GLN A 144 5.14 18.34 -6.53
C GLN A 144 4.35 17.39 -5.62
N VAL A 145 4.26 17.70 -4.32
CA VAL A 145 3.42 16.95 -3.40
C VAL A 145 2.01 17.53 -3.47
N ARG A 146 1.10 16.80 -4.12
CA ARG A 146 -0.32 17.16 -4.22
C ARG A 146 -1.00 17.03 -2.86
N THR A 147 -0.85 18.03 -1.99
CA THR A 147 -1.71 18.25 -0.83
C THR A 147 -3.02 18.86 -1.32
N GLN A 148 -3.89 18.04 -1.89
CA GLN A 148 -5.21 18.52 -2.30
C GLN A 148 -6.04 18.78 -1.04
N ASP A 149 -6.23 20.06 -0.71
CA ASP A 149 -7.18 20.50 0.32
C ASP A 149 -8.56 19.92 -0.01
N SER A 150 -8.98 18.96 0.80
CA SER A 150 -10.23 18.23 0.58
C SER A 150 -11.40 19.05 1.12
N PRO A 151 -12.38 19.46 0.29
CA PRO A 151 -13.49 20.32 0.71
C PRO A 151 -14.41 19.68 1.76
N PHE A 152 -14.26 18.37 2.00
CA PHE A 152 -15.02 17.62 3.00
C PHE A 152 -14.91 18.19 4.41
N VAL A 153 -13.74 18.68 4.81
CA VAL A 153 -13.53 19.22 6.17
C VAL A 153 -14.43 20.43 6.43
N TRP A 154 -14.57 21.33 5.45
CA TRP A 154 -15.45 22.49 5.55
C TRP A 154 -16.92 22.12 5.56
N ILE A 155 -17.32 21.12 4.76
CA ILE A 155 -18.69 20.61 4.72
C ILE A 155 -19.07 19.98 6.07
N ALA A 156 -18.17 19.18 6.67
CA ALA A 156 -18.38 18.56 7.98
C ALA A 156 -18.51 19.60 9.09
N LEU A 157 -17.65 20.63 9.10
CA LEU A 157 -17.73 21.75 10.05
C LEU A 157 -19.04 22.53 9.93
N ALA A 158 -19.45 22.88 8.71
CA ALA A 158 -20.70 23.60 8.48
C ALA A 158 -21.93 22.78 8.91
N GLY A 159 -21.95 21.48 8.60
CA GLY A 159 -23.01 20.56 9.03
C GLY A 159 -23.11 20.46 10.56
N LEU A 160 -21.98 20.34 11.25
CA LEU A 160 -21.95 20.30 12.72
C LEU A 160 -22.52 21.60 13.33
N LEU A 161 -22.13 22.76 12.81
CA LEU A 161 -22.63 24.05 13.26
C LEU A 161 -24.14 24.16 13.07
N LEU A 162 -24.67 23.75 11.91
CA LEU A 162 -26.10 23.75 11.61
C LEU A 162 -26.90 22.86 12.58
N VAL A 163 -26.40 21.67 12.89
CA VAL A 163 -27.05 20.75 13.84
C VAL A 163 -27.09 21.37 15.23
N THR A 164 -25.98 21.94 15.71
CA THR A 164 -25.94 22.58 17.04
C THR A 164 -26.85 23.80 17.11
N ALA A 165 -26.89 24.64 16.08
CA ALA A 165 -27.78 25.79 16.02
C ALA A 165 -29.26 25.39 15.97
N GLY A 166 -29.60 24.34 15.21
CA GLY A 166 -30.95 23.81 15.14
C GLY A 166 -31.45 23.27 16.49
N ILE A 167 -30.59 22.59 17.25
CA ILE A 167 -30.93 22.09 18.59
C ILE A 167 -31.17 23.24 19.57
N VAL A 168 -30.35 24.31 19.52
CA VAL A 168 -30.53 25.50 20.36
C VAL A 168 -31.78 26.29 20.01
N TRP A 169 -32.22 26.26 18.75
CA TRP A 169 -33.40 27.00 18.30
C TRP A 169 -34.72 26.26 18.52
N LEU A 170 -34.67 24.92 18.66
CA LEU A 170 -35.85 24.07 18.89
C LEU A 170 -36.10 23.74 20.37
N GLY A 171 -35.20 24.14 21.28
CA GLY A 171 -35.32 23.99 22.73
C GLY A 171 -35.61 25.32 23.42
#